data_AF-A0A2P8QCN8-F1
#
_entry.id   AF-A0A2P8QCN8-F1
#
_cell.length_a   1.000
_cell.length_b   1.000
_cell.length_c   1.000
_cell.angle_alpha   90.00
_cell.angle_beta   90.00
_cell.angle_gamma   90.00
#
_symmetry.space_group_name_H-M   'P 1'
#
loop_
_entity.id
_entity.type
_entity.pdbx_description
1 polymer ?
#
loop_
_entity_poly.entity_id
_entity_poly.type
_entity_poly.pdbx_seq_one_letter_code
_entity_poly.pdbx_strand_id
1 'polypeptide(L)' 'MDLEARHLAIMNLISLMDDRIDEATPSELGFLAWLFIYAKNATRANEIVRKGLDRDPSNPHLVKLSRTLKDQGEV' A
#
# COMPACT_ATOMS: atom_id res chain seq x y z
N MET A 1 -15.99 8.62 14.61
CA MET A 1 -15.75 9.21 13.28
C MET A 1 -16.75 8.59 12.33
N ASP A 2 -17.51 9.41 11.61
CA ASP A 2 -18.42 8.92 10.56
C ASP A 2 -17.63 8.32 9.37
N LEU A 3 -18.34 7.64 8.47
CA LEU A 3 -17.74 6.91 7.34
C LEU A 3 -17.03 7.86 6.36
N GLU A 4 -17.59 9.05 6.12
CA GLU A 4 -17.07 10.03 5.19
C GLU A 4 -15.79 10.66 5.70
N ALA A 5 -15.77 11.07 6.96
CA ALA A 5 -14.58 11.58 7.64
C ALA A 5 -13.45 10.54 7.66
N ARG A 6 -13.77 9.25 7.86
CA ARG A 6 -12.78 8.17 7.79
C ARG A 6 -12.23 7.98 6.39
N HIS A 7 -13.08 7.98 5.38
CA HIS A 7 -12.64 7.86 3.99
C HIS A 7 -11.74 9.04 3.59
N LEU A 8 -12.15 10.27 3.90
CA LEU A 8 -11.37 11.47 3.63
C LEU A 8 -10.01 11.44 4.34
N ALA A 9 -9.97 11.04 5.61
CA ALA A 9 -8.71 10.91 6.36
C ALA A 9 -7.74 9.90 5.69
N ILE A 10 -8.26 8.78 5.19
CA ILE A 10 -7.45 7.77 4.49
C ILE A 10 -6.94 8.30 3.16
N MET A 11 -7.78 8.98 2.37
CA MET A 11 -7.36 9.57 1.10
C MET A 11 -6.29 10.65 1.30
N ASN A 12 -6.42 11.49 2.33
CA ASN A 12 -5.41 12.49 2.69
C ASN A 12 -4.10 11.84 3.11
N LEU A 13 -4.15 10.77 3.91
CA LEU A 13 -2.96 10.03 4.32
C LEU A 13 -2.25 9.36 3.13
N ILE A 14 -3.02 8.77 2.21
CA ILE A 14 -2.48 8.21 0.95
C ILE A 14 -1.72 9.29 0.18
N SER A 15 -2.33 10.46 -0.03
CA SER A 15 -1.69 11.56 -0.77
C SER A 15 -0.36 11.96 -0.14
N LEU A 16 -0.35 12.19 1.18
CA LEU A 16 0.85 12.62 1.90
C LEU A 16 2.00 11.60 1.85
N MET A 17 1.66 10.31 1.90
CA MET A 17 2.66 9.24 1.81
C MET A 17 3.15 9.01 0.39
N ASP A 18 2.26 9.08 -0.61
CA ASP A 18 2.61 8.87 -2.03
C ASP A 18 3.51 10.01 -2.55
N ASP A 19 3.29 11.25 -2.11
CA ASP A 19 4.15 12.40 -2.43
C ASP A 19 5.61 12.22 -1.96
N ARG A 20 5.82 11.39 -0.93
CA ARG A 20 7.14 11.12 -0.30
C ARG A 20 7.58 9.67 -0.47
N ILE A 21 7.01 8.97 -1.45
CA ILE A 21 7.23 7.54 -1.69
C ILE A 21 8.70 7.16 -1.85
N ASP A 22 9.54 8.07 -2.33
CA ASP A 22 10.96 7.81 -2.53
C ASP A 22 11.78 7.84 -1.25
N GLU A 23 11.30 8.55 -0.21
CA GLU A 23 11.91 8.59 1.12
C GLU A 23 11.48 7.39 1.99
N ALA A 24 10.40 6.70 1.61
CA ALA A 24 9.80 5.63 2.41
C ALA A 24 10.67 4.36 2.46
N THR A 25 10.77 3.79 3.66
CA THR A 25 11.31 2.45 3.89
C THR A 25 10.40 1.37 3.29
N PRO A 26 10.91 0.15 3.02
CA PRO A 26 10.07 -0.95 2.53
C PRO A 26 8.85 -1.27 3.41
N SER A 27 9.00 -1.15 4.74
CA SER A 27 7.87 -1.36 5.66
C SER A 27 6.81 -0.26 5.56
N GLU A 28 7.22 1.01 5.36
CA GLU A 28 6.29 2.13 5.13
C GLU A 28 5.58 2.01 3.78
N LEU A 29 6.26 1.51 2.74
CA LEU A 29 5.60 1.12 1.49
C LEU A 29 4.56 0.01 1.73
N GLY A 30 4.83 -0.93 2.63
CA GLY A 30 3.84 -1.91 3.07
C GLY A 30 2.58 -1.27 3.69
N PHE A 31 2.73 -0.22 4.51
CA PHE A 31 1.58 0.51 5.04
C PHE A 31 0.82 1.26 3.95
N LEU A 32 1.51 1.92 3.03
CA LEU A 32 0.88 2.61 1.91
C LEU A 32 0.10 1.65 1.01
N ALA A 33 0.63 0.45 0.73
CA ALA A 33 -0.08 -0.58 -0.02
C ALA A 33 -1.39 -1.00 0.66
N TRP A 34 -1.40 -1.17 1.99
CA TRP A 34 -2.63 -1.46 2.74
C TRP A 34 -3.68 -0.35 2.62
N LEU A 35 -3.25 0.92 2.62
CA LEU A 35 -4.17 2.04 2.43
C LEU A 35 -4.80 2.01 1.03
N PHE A 36 -4.03 1.68 -0.01
CA PHE A 36 -4.57 1.51 -1.36
C PHE A 36 -5.54 0.32 -1.46
N ILE A 37 -5.27 -0.80 -0.79
CA ILE A 37 -6.24 -1.92 -0.69
C ILE A 37 -7.54 -1.45 -0.03
N TYR A 38 -7.45 -0.70 1.07
CA TYR A 38 -8.63 -0.15 1.74
C TYR A 38 -9.42 0.79 0.80
N ALA A 39 -8.71 1.62 0.05
CA ALA A 39 -9.27 2.52 -0.96
C ALA A 39 -9.74 1.81 -2.24
N LYS A 40 -9.74 0.46 -2.27
CA LYS A 40 -10.14 -0.36 -3.42
C LYS A 40 -9.31 -0.09 -4.69
N ASN A 41 -8.05 0.31 -4.51
CA ASN A 41 -7.09 0.53 -5.58
C ASN A 41 -6.00 -0.56 -5.57
N ALA A 42 -6.45 -1.76 -5.95
CA ALA A 42 -5.67 -2.95 -6.23
C ALA A 42 -4.38 -2.70 -7.02
N THR A 43 -4.53 -2.03 -8.16
CA THR A 43 -3.45 -1.75 -9.11
C THR A 43 -2.34 -0.98 -8.44
N ARG A 44 -2.68 0.10 -7.73
CA ARG A 44 -1.68 0.90 -7.04
C ARG A 44 -1.06 0.14 -5.87
N ALA A 45 -1.85 -0.63 -5.11
CA ALA A 45 -1.30 -1.48 -4.05
C ALA A 45 -0.23 -2.46 -4.59
N ASN A 46 -0.48 -3.10 -5.73
CA ASN A 46 0.48 -3.98 -6.41
C ASN A 46 1.76 -3.24 -6.84
N GLU A 47 1.63 -2.03 -7.39
CA GLU A 47 2.79 -1.22 -7.78
C GLU A 47 3.67 -0.87 -6.58
N ILE A 48 3.06 -0.46 -5.46
CA ILE A 48 3.76 -0.14 -4.22
C ILE A 48 4.46 -1.38 -3.65
N VAL A 49 3.76 -2.53 -3.64
CA VAL A 49 4.34 -3.80 -3.16
C VAL A 49 5.55 -4.20 -4.00
N ARG A 50 5.46 -4.11 -5.33
CA ARG A 50 6.58 -4.39 -6.23
C ARG A 50 7.75 -3.44 -5.95
N LYS A 51 7.51 -2.13 -5.89
CA LYS A 51 8.53 -1.12 -5.58
C LYS A 51 9.23 -1.40 -4.24
N GLY A 52 8.49 -1.84 -3.23
CA GLY A 52 9.05 -2.21 -1.94
C GLY A 52 9.91 -3.49 -2.00
N LEU A 53 9.43 -4.53 -2.70
CA LEU A 53 10.17 -5.79 -2.86
C LEU A 53 11.42 -5.62 -3.73
N ASP A 54 11.42 -4.70 -4.69
CA ASP A 54 12.62 -4.34 -5.46
C ASP A 54 13.72 -3.74 -4.54
N ARG A 55 13.33 -3.08 -3.44
CA ARG A 55 14.25 -2.50 -2.44
C ARG A 55 14.67 -3.51 -1.36
N ASP A 56 13.74 -4.33 -0.90
CA ASP A 56 13.98 -5.41 0.06
C ASP A 56 13.10 -6.63 -0.28
N PRO A 57 13.64 -7.61 -1.03
CA PRO A 57 12.90 -8.80 -1.45
C PRO A 57 12.46 -9.69 -0.29
N SER A 58 13.10 -9.54 0.88
CA SER A 58 12.85 -10.38 2.06
C SER A 58 11.88 -9.74 3.06
N ASN A 59 11.42 -8.52 2.78
CA ASN A 59 10.58 -7.78 3.71
C ASN A 59 9.29 -8.56 4.05
N PRO A 60 9.08 -8.94 5.33
CA PRO A 60 7.99 -9.84 5.69
C PRO A 60 6.60 -9.23 5.46
N HIS A 61 6.46 -7.90 5.56
CA HIS A 61 5.19 -7.22 5.33
C HIS A 61 4.81 -7.25 3.86
N LEU A 62 5.75 -6.91 2.98
CA LEU A 62 5.53 -6.87 1.53
C LEU A 62 5.36 -8.26 0.94
N VAL A 63 6.12 -9.27 1.42
CA VAL A 63 5.93 -10.67 1.01
C VAL A 63 4.53 -11.15 1.37
N LYS A 64 4.05 -10.86 2.58
CA LYS A 64 2.68 -11.21 3.00
C LYS A 64 1.64 -10.52 2.12
N LEU A 65 1.78 -9.21 1.90
CA LEU A 65 0.88 -8.41 1.05
C LEU A 65 0.82 -8.92 -0.39
N SER A 66 1.96 -9.28 -0.98
CA SER A 66 2.03 -9.83 -2.34
C SER A 66 1.22 -11.12 -2.49
N ARG A 67 1.17 -11.96 -1.45
CA ARG A 67 0.37 -13.18 -1.43
C ARG A 67 -1.12 -12.83 -1.33
N THR A 68 -1.47 -11.88 -0.45
CA THR A 68 -2.85 -11.41 -0.28
C THR A 68 -3.43 -10.83 -1.58
N LEU A 69 -2.67 -10.03 -2.32
CA LEU A 69 -3.11 -9.45 -3.60
C LEU A 69 -3.28 -10.52 -4.69
N LYS A 70 -2.39 -11.53 -4.71
CA LYS A 70 -2.52 -12.69 -5.61
C LYS A 70 -3.79 -13.48 -5.35
N ASP A 71 -4.11 -13.73 -4.09
CA ASP A 71 -5.31 -14.49 -3.70
C ASP A 71 -6.62 -13.76 -4.06
N GLN A 72 -6.59 -12.43 -4.23
CA GLN A 72 -7.73 -11.61 -4.61
C GLN A 72 -7.95 -11.56 -6.14
N GLY A 73 -7.11 -12.22 -6.94
CA GLY A 73 -7.22 -12.24 -8.40
C GLY A 73 -6.75 -10.95 -9.07
N GLU A 74 -5.96 -10.13 -8.38
CA GLU A 74 -5.50 -8.82 -8.84
C GLU A 74 -4.13 -8.90 -9.53
N VAL A 75 -3.91 -9.92 -10.38
CA VAL A 75 -2.65 -10.16 -11.11
C VAL A 75 -2.90 -10.14 -12.61
#